data_AF-A0A968N5U7-F1
#
_entry.id   AF-A0A968N5U7-F1
#
_cell.length_a   1.000
_cell.length_b   1.000
_cell.length_c   1.000
_cell.angle_alpha   90.00
_cell.angle_beta   90.00
_cell.angle_gamma   90.00
#
_symmetry.space_group_name_H-M   'P 1'
#
loop_
_entity.id
_entity.type
_entity.pdbx_description
1 polymer ?
#
loop_
_entity_poly.entity_id
_entity_poly.type
_entity_poly.pdbx_seq_one_letter_code
_entity_poly.pdbx_strand_id
1 'polypeptide(L)'
;MLDGEIAIIVALLPLAAAMVVFQTNPYYALVVRGILGAIAALVYAVLGAADVALTEALVGTMLAITLYAVAVRSSLVMRLGVVASTIESEPTALSVPIGADGLVASSSPPESPAPLSELNPAAWLPESASCPLPSRRSTIFR
;
A
#
# COMPACT_ATOMS: atom_id res chain seq x y z
N MET A 1 27.63 3.09 -42.77
CA MET A 1 27.63 1.72 -42.22
C MET A 1 27.15 1.71 -40.77
N LEU A 2 27.81 2.46 -39.86
CA LEU A 2 27.40 2.65 -38.45
C LEU A 2 25.94 3.12 -38.25
N ASP A 3 25.33 3.70 -39.27
CA ASP A 3 24.02 4.36 -39.25
C ASP A 3 22.90 3.39 -38.82
N GLY A 4 22.96 2.12 -39.25
CA GLY A 4 22.00 1.08 -38.86
C GLY A 4 22.16 0.62 -37.41
N GLU A 5 23.40 0.57 -36.92
CA GLU A 5 23.73 0.18 -35.55
C GLU A 5 23.26 1.26 -34.57
N ILE A 6 23.50 2.54 -34.89
CA ILE A 6 22.98 3.68 -34.15
C ILE A 6 21.43 3.68 -34.17
N ALA A 7 20.81 3.44 -35.32
CA ALA A 7 19.34 3.37 -35.43
C ALA A 7 18.73 2.25 -34.54
N ILE A 8 19.40 1.10 -34.41
CA ILE A 8 18.98 0.03 -33.49
C ILE A 8 19.05 0.52 -32.04
N ILE A 9 20.16 1.13 -31.60
CA ILE A 9 20.30 1.61 -30.21
C ILE A 9 19.28 2.73 -29.91
N VAL A 10 19.01 3.62 -30.87
CA VAL A 10 17.95 4.64 -30.76
C VAL A 10 16.56 4.01 -30.65
N ALA A 11 16.29 2.91 -31.36
CA ALA A 11 15.02 2.19 -31.28
C ALA A 11 14.79 1.46 -29.93
N LEU A 12 15.85 1.20 -29.14
CA LEU A 12 15.70 0.67 -27.78
C LEU A 12 15.07 1.70 -26.82
N LEU A 13 15.23 3.01 -27.04
CA LEU A 13 14.66 4.05 -26.16
C LEU A 13 13.12 4.00 -26.11
N PRO A 14 12.37 4.11 -27.23
CA PRO A 14 10.90 4.04 -27.18
C PRO A 14 10.38 2.68 -26.71
N LEU A 15 11.10 1.59 -27.01
CA LEU A 15 10.77 0.24 -26.55
C LEU A 15 10.87 0.13 -25.02
N ALA A 16 11.99 0.56 -24.43
CA ALA A 16 12.18 0.55 -22.98
C ALA A 16 11.28 1.59 -22.28
N ALA A 17 11.02 2.74 -22.89
CA ALA A 17 10.07 3.73 -22.37
C ALA A 17 8.64 3.18 -22.31
N ALA A 18 8.17 2.49 -23.35
CA ALA A 18 6.89 1.79 -23.34
C ALA A 18 6.83 0.73 -22.24
N MET A 19 7.90 -0.07 -22.07
CA MET A 19 7.99 -1.04 -20.97
C MET A 19 7.82 -0.38 -19.59
N VAL A 20 8.50 0.75 -19.32
CA VAL A 20 8.35 1.49 -18.06
C VAL A 20 6.91 1.97 -17.84
N VAL A 21 6.24 2.47 -18.88
CA VAL A 21 4.87 3.01 -18.80
C VAL A 21 3.84 1.93 -18.47
N PHE A 22 4.01 0.69 -18.96
CA PHE A 22 3.10 -0.42 -18.68
C PHE A 22 3.43 -1.19 -17.37
N GLN A 23 4.51 -0.82 -16.66
CA GLN A 23 4.98 -1.57 -15.50
C GLN A 23 4.18 -1.24 -14.23
N THR A 24 3.23 -2.12 -13.86
CA THR A 24 2.31 -1.91 -12.71
C THR A 24 2.98 -1.92 -11.33
N ASN A 25 4.16 -2.52 -11.19
CA ASN A 25 4.89 -2.62 -9.92
C ASN A 25 6.06 -1.61 -9.88
N PRO A 26 6.10 -0.70 -8.89
CA PRO A 26 7.03 0.43 -8.88
C PRO A 26 8.50 0.02 -8.73
N TYR A 27 8.80 -1.13 -8.10
CA TYR A 27 10.18 -1.60 -7.95
C TYR A 27 10.80 -1.99 -9.29
N TYR A 28 10.04 -2.72 -10.12
CA TYR A 28 10.47 -3.05 -11.48
C TYR A 28 10.52 -1.81 -12.37
N ALA A 29 9.52 -0.92 -12.26
CA ALA A 29 9.48 0.34 -13.02
C ALA A 29 10.73 1.20 -12.76
N LEU A 30 11.17 1.29 -11.50
CA LEU A 30 12.37 2.02 -11.09
C LEU A 30 13.66 1.42 -11.67
N VAL A 31 13.82 0.09 -11.68
CA VAL A 31 14.99 -0.56 -12.28
C VAL A 31 15.04 -0.32 -13.79
N VAL A 32 13.94 -0.53 -14.50
CA VAL A 32 13.88 -0.32 -15.97
C VAL A 32 14.02 1.16 -16.32
N ARG A 33 13.53 2.09 -15.49
CA ARG A 33 13.75 3.54 -15.64
C ARG A 33 15.24 3.92 -15.59
N GLY A 34 16.02 3.26 -14.74
CA GLY A 34 17.47 3.47 -14.69
C GLY A 34 18.19 2.94 -15.93
N ILE A 35 17.79 1.75 -16.41
CA ILE A 35 18.32 1.16 -17.65
C ILE A 35 18.00 2.05 -18.86
N LEU A 36 16.77 2.55 -18.96
CA LEU A 36 16.31 3.45 -20.02
C LEU A 36 17.20 4.70 -20.16
N GLY A 37 17.44 5.43 -19.05
CA GLY A 37 18.27 6.63 -19.09
C GLY A 37 19.76 6.33 -19.26
N ALA A 38 20.24 5.15 -18.84
CA ALA A 38 21.61 4.72 -19.14
C ALA A 38 21.82 4.46 -20.65
N ILE A 39 20.82 3.89 -21.34
CA ILE A 39 20.83 3.75 -22.80
C ILE A 39 20.69 5.13 -23.47
N ALA A 40 19.89 6.05 -22.92
CA ALA A 40 19.79 7.42 -23.43
C ALA A 40 21.12 8.19 -23.33
N ALA A 41 21.80 8.11 -22.18
CA ALA A 41 23.14 8.68 -22.01
C ALA A 41 24.16 8.06 -22.99
N LEU A 42 24.11 6.74 -23.22
CA LEU A 42 24.92 6.07 -24.24
C LEU A 42 24.64 6.62 -25.65
N VAL A 43 23.37 6.79 -26.03
CA VAL A 43 22.98 7.40 -27.32
C VAL A 43 23.53 8.82 -27.44
N TYR A 44 23.36 9.67 -26.44
CA TYR A 44 23.88 11.04 -26.48
C TYR A 44 25.42 11.07 -26.57
N ALA A 45 26.13 10.16 -25.89
CA ALA A 45 27.58 10.04 -26.00
C ALA A 45 28.04 9.60 -27.40
N VAL A 46 27.37 8.61 -28.00
CA VAL A 46 27.65 8.13 -29.38
C VAL A 46 27.35 9.20 -30.43
N LEU A 47 26.34 10.05 -30.19
CA LEU A 47 26.03 11.22 -31.02
C LEU A 47 26.94 12.44 -30.76
N GLY A 48 27.96 12.32 -29.89
CA GLY A 48 28.93 13.38 -29.59
C GLY A 48 28.49 14.43 -28.57
N ALA A 49 27.28 14.32 -28.01
CA ALA A 49 26.71 15.26 -27.05
C ALA A 49 27.13 14.92 -25.59
N ALA A 50 28.44 15.02 -25.30
CA ALA A 50 29.04 14.56 -24.05
C ALA A 50 28.43 15.21 -22.78
N ASP A 51 28.18 16.53 -22.79
CA ASP A 51 27.57 17.23 -21.65
C ASP A 51 26.12 16.81 -21.40
N VAL A 52 25.38 16.50 -22.47
CA VAL A 52 24.00 16.00 -22.41
C VAL A 52 23.99 14.56 -21.88
N ALA A 53 24.94 13.73 -22.32
CA ALA A 53 25.12 12.37 -21.78
C ALA A 53 25.44 12.37 -20.28
N LEU A 54 26.33 13.26 -19.83
CA LEU A 54 26.71 13.39 -18.43
C LEU A 54 25.53 13.90 -17.57
N THR A 55 24.77 14.88 -18.06
CA THR A 55 23.60 15.40 -17.33
C THR A 55 22.44 14.41 -17.31
N GLU A 56 22.18 13.65 -18.38
CA GLU A 56 21.19 12.57 -18.35
C GLU A 56 21.62 11.41 -17.44
N ALA A 57 22.92 11.07 -17.38
CA ALA A 57 23.41 10.09 -16.41
C ALA A 57 23.19 10.58 -14.95
N LEU A 58 23.61 11.79 -14.62
CA LEU A 58 23.58 12.29 -13.23
C LEU A 58 22.18 12.73 -12.78
N VAL A 59 21.47 13.52 -13.58
CA VAL A 59 20.15 14.09 -13.25
C VAL A 59 19.02 13.20 -13.77
N GLY A 60 19.13 12.70 -15.00
CA GLY A 60 18.12 11.85 -15.64
C GLY A 60 18.02 10.44 -15.05
N THR A 61 19.14 9.82 -14.63
CA THR A 61 19.14 8.53 -13.92
C THR A 61 19.40 8.66 -12.42
N MET A 62 20.60 9.03 -11.96
CA MET A 62 20.97 8.88 -10.54
C MET A 62 20.08 9.70 -9.60
N LEU A 63 19.84 10.98 -9.90
CA LEU A 63 18.91 11.80 -9.13
C LEU A 63 17.47 11.27 -9.23
N ALA A 64 16.98 10.98 -10.44
CA ALA A 64 15.60 10.53 -10.65
C ALA A 64 15.30 9.18 -9.95
N ILE A 65 16.20 8.20 -10.03
CA ILE A 65 16.11 6.92 -9.33
C ILE A 65 16.08 7.15 -7.81
N THR A 66 16.97 8.00 -7.30
CA THR A 66 17.08 8.29 -5.86
C THR A 66 15.80 8.96 -5.34
N LEU A 67 15.32 9.99 -6.03
CA LEU A 67 14.07 10.68 -5.69
C LEU A 67 12.86 9.75 -5.82
N TYR A 68 12.81 8.88 -6.84
CA TYR A 68 11.71 7.92 -6.99
C TYR A 68 11.75 6.83 -5.92
N ALA A 69 12.93 6.33 -5.52
CA ALA A 69 13.08 5.40 -4.39
C ALA A 69 12.61 6.02 -3.07
N VAL A 70 12.99 7.27 -2.80
CA VAL A 70 12.52 8.04 -1.63
C VAL A 70 11.01 8.28 -1.69
N ALA A 71 10.46 8.63 -2.86
CA ALA A 71 9.03 8.85 -3.07
C ALA A 71 8.21 7.56 -2.87
N VAL A 72 8.62 6.43 -3.44
CA VAL A 72 7.96 5.13 -3.24
C VAL A 72 8.02 4.72 -1.75
N ARG A 73 9.19 4.81 -1.12
CA ARG A 73 9.35 4.43 0.29
C ARG A 73 8.58 5.30 1.28
N SER A 74 8.30 6.57 0.94
CA SER A 74 7.52 7.49 1.78
C SER A 74 6.02 7.47 1.48
N SER A 75 5.62 7.43 0.20
CA SER A 75 4.21 7.41 -0.20
C SER A 75 3.46 6.14 0.22
N LEU A 76 4.14 4.98 0.30
CA LEU A 76 3.54 3.72 0.76
C LEU A 76 3.07 3.73 2.24
N VAL A 77 3.38 4.77 3.02
CA VAL A 77 2.87 4.97 4.39
C VAL A 77 1.62 5.88 4.40
N MET A 78 1.37 6.62 3.32
CA MET A 78 0.20 7.48 3.19
C MET A 78 -1.04 6.63 2.89
N ARG A 79 -1.66 6.10 3.96
CA ARG A 79 -2.93 5.35 3.86
C ARG A 79 -3.99 6.27 3.24
N LEU A 80 -4.32 6.06 1.96
CA LEU A 80 -5.51 6.66 1.37
C LEU A 80 -6.71 6.30 2.25
N GLY A 81 -7.50 7.32 2.57
CA GLY A 81 -8.62 7.18 3.50
C GLY A 81 -9.60 6.14 2.98
N VAL A 82 -9.82 5.11 3.81
CA VAL A 82 -11.01 4.27 3.90
C VAL A 82 -11.91 4.34 2.66
N VAL A 83 -11.76 3.37 1.74
CA VAL A 83 -12.86 3.01 0.83
C VAL A 83 -13.93 2.34 1.69
N ALA A 84 -14.73 3.17 2.36
CA ALA A 84 -16.02 2.77 2.89
C ALA A 84 -16.96 2.64 1.70
N SER A 85 -16.79 1.55 0.95
CA SER A 85 -17.94 0.87 0.35
C SER A 85 -18.76 0.35 1.54
N THR A 86 -19.58 1.24 2.13
CA THR A 86 -20.66 0.85 3.00
C THR A 86 -21.54 -0.08 2.18
N ILE A 87 -21.43 -1.38 2.43
CA ILE A 87 -22.39 -2.34 1.90
C ILE A 87 -23.65 -2.13 2.73
N GLU A 88 -24.46 -1.17 2.29
CA GLU A 88 -25.76 -0.84 2.90
C GLU A 88 -26.82 -1.85 2.45
N SER A 89 -26.52 -3.13 2.73
CA SER A 89 -27.56 -4.12 3.01
C SER A 89 -28.16 -3.80 4.39
N GLU A 90 -29.49 -3.87 4.49
CA GLU A 90 -30.34 -3.52 5.65
C GLU A 90 -30.88 -2.07 5.77
N PRO A 91 -31.62 -1.55 4.76
CA PRO A 91 -32.71 -0.62 5.05
C PRO A 91 -33.83 -1.37 5.78
N THR A 92 -33.79 -1.33 7.12
CA THR A 92 -34.72 -2.07 8.00
C THR A 92 -36.19 -1.70 7.78
N ALA A 93 -37.02 -2.74 7.62
CA ALA A 93 -38.47 -2.79 7.81
C ALA A 93 -39.40 -1.87 6.98
N LEU A 94 -40.14 -2.47 6.02
CA LEU A 94 -41.61 -2.39 6.02
C LEU A 94 -42.27 -3.55 5.23
N SER A 95 -42.61 -4.66 5.89
CA SER A 95 -43.60 -5.63 5.37
C SER A 95 -44.14 -6.58 6.47
N VAL A 96 -45.20 -6.13 7.13
CA VAL A 96 -46.15 -6.97 7.88
C VAL A 96 -47.54 -6.60 7.32
N PRO A 97 -48.50 -7.54 7.10
CA PRO A 97 -48.50 -8.98 7.39
C PRO A 97 -48.71 -9.87 6.15
N ILE A 98 -48.64 -11.20 6.34
CA ILE A 98 -49.71 -12.21 6.07
C ILE A 98 -49.20 -13.55 6.63
N GLY A 99 -50.09 -14.38 7.20
CA GLY A 99 -49.72 -15.52 8.06
C GLY A 99 -49.87 -16.91 7.45
N ALA A 100 -49.54 -17.92 8.28
CA ALA A 100 -49.36 -19.36 7.98
C ALA A 100 -48.17 -19.67 7.04
N ASP A 101 -47.28 -20.64 7.29
CA ASP A 101 -46.94 -21.44 8.51
C ASP A 101 -45.55 -22.10 8.25
N GLY A 102 -44.84 -22.75 9.19
CA GLY A 102 -45.13 -23.11 10.58
C GLY A 102 -44.02 -24.01 11.17
N LEU A 103 -43.86 -24.03 12.51
CA LEU A 103 -42.67 -24.56 13.23
C LEU A 103 -41.38 -23.75 12.86
N VAL A 104 -40.25 -23.73 13.56
CA VAL A 104 -39.53 -24.61 14.52
C VAL A 104 -38.75 -23.67 15.47
N ALA A 105 -38.61 -23.85 16.79
CA ALA A 105 -39.26 -24.70 17.79
C ALA A 105 -38.99 -24.11 19.21
N SER A 106 -39.44 -24.78 20.28
CA SER A 106 -39.41 -24.29 21.66
C SER A 106 -38.13 -24.60 22.45
N SER A 107 -37.52 -23.59 23.07
CA SER A 107 -36.62 -23.76 24.23
C SER A 107 -36.86 -22.64 25.25
N SER A 108 -37.42 -23.00 26.41
CA SER A 108 -37.75 -22.06 27.50
C SER A 108 -36.50 -21.40 28.09
N PRO A 109 -36.48 -20.06 28.28
CA PRO A 109 -35.48 -19.42 29.13
C PRO A 109 -35.58 -19.94 30.57
N PRO A 110 -34.46 -20.20 31.27
CA PRO A 110 -34.49 -20.51 32.69
C PRO A 110 -34.93 -19.29 33.52
N GLU A 111 -35.51 -19.56 34.68
CA GLU A 111 -36.20 -18.59 35.52
C GLU A 111 -35.23 -17.74 36.37
N SER A 112 -35.53 -16.45 36.49
CA SER A 112 -34.82 -15.40 37.27
C SER A 112 -33.37 -15.08 36.87
N PRO A 113 -33.00 -13.78 36.75
CA PRO A 113 -31.60 -13.39 36.84
C PRO A 113 -31.07 -13.61 38.27
N ALA A 114 -29.80 -13.99 38.40
CA ALA A 114 -29.11 -14.07 39.69
C ALA A 114 -28.90 -12.67 40.31
N PRO A 115 -28.86 -12.54 41.65
CA PRO A 115 -28.68 -11.25 42.31
C PRO A 115 -27.30 -10.65 42.01
N LEU A 116 -27.25 -9.33 41.79
CA LEU A 116 -26.04 -8.60 41.40
C LEU A 116 -24.88 -8.67 42.43
N SER A 117 -25.13 -9.21 43.62
CA SER A 117 -24.13 -9.47 44.65
C SER A 117 -23.11 -10.56 44.30
N GLU A 118 -23.39 -11.43 43.33
CA GLU A 118 -22.48 -12.53 42.93
C GLU A 118 -21.65 -12.23 41.66
N LEU A 119 -21.82 -11.05 41.02
CA LEU A 119 -20.96 -10.65 39.91
C LEU A 119 -19.55 -10.27 40.40
N ASN A 120 -18.67 -11.27 40.55
CA ASN A 120 -17.25 -11.06 40.76
C ASN A 120 -16.62 -10.42 39.49
N PRO A 121 -16.15 -9.15 39.54
CA PRO A 121 -15.59 -8.48 38.36
C PRO A 121 -14.26 -9.09 37.88
N ALA A 122 -13.57 -9.87 38.71
CA ALA A 122 -12.32 -10.54 38.33
C ALA A 122 -12.53 -11.75 37.41
N ALA A 123 -13.74 -12.33 37.35
CA ALA A 123 -14.02 -13.54 36.57
C ALA A 123 -13.92 -13.35 35.05
N TRP A 124 -13.86 -12.10 34.57
CA TRP A 124 -13.74 -11.74 33.15
C TRP A 124 -12.31 -11.40 32.70
N LEU A 125 -11.32 -11.50 33.59
CA LEU A 125 -9.92 -11.21 33.27
C LEU A 125 -9.20 -12.46 32.75
N PRO A 126 -8.72 -12.49 31.49
CA PRO A 126 -7.89 -13.58 31.00
C PRO A 126 -6.52 -13.56 31.69
N GLU A 127 -6.10 -14.71 32.23
CA GLU A 127 -4.90 -14.88 33.05
C GLU A 127 -3.57 -14.49 32.34
N SER A 128 -3.61 -14.41 31.01
CA SER A 128 -2.51 -13.94 30.15
C SER A 128 -2.19 -12.44 30.26
N ALA A 129 -2.94 -11.65 31.03
CA ALA A 129 -2.77 -10.19 31.14
C ALA A 129 -1.54 -9.72 31.95
N SER A 130 -0.55 -10.59 32.18
CA SER A 130 0.68 -10.30 32.93
C SER A 130 1.71 -9.49 32.13
N CYS A 131 1.30 -8.33 31.61
CA CYS A 131 2.22 -7.32 31.06
C CYS A 131 2.81 -6.47 32.21
N PRO A 132 4.14 -6.41 32.38
CA PRO A 132 4.75 -5.53 33.38
C PRO A 132 4.53 -4.07 33.00
N LEU A 133 4.05 -3.25 33.96
CA LEU A 133 3.81 -1.83 33.70
C LEU A 133 5.13 -1.11 33.38
N PRO A 134 5.21 -0.32 32.29
CA PRO A 134 6.37 0.53 32.04
C PRO A 134 6.48 1.59 33.15
N SER A 135 7.54 1.52 33.95
CA SER A 135 7.68 2.37 35.14
C SER A 135 7.74 3.86 34.76
N ARG A 136 6.79 4.63 35.30
CA ARG A 136 6.54 6.05 34.96
C ARG A 136 7.62 6.99 35.52
N ARG A 137 8.84 6.95 34.98
CA ARG A 137 9.93 7.89 35.33
C ARG A 137 9.90 9.14 34.44
N SER A 138 9.55 10.27 35.04
CA SER A 138 9.62 11.61 34.47
C SER A 138 11.02 12.20 34.57
N THR A 139 11.66 12.50 33.43
CA THR A 139 12.89 13.32 33.33
C THR A 139 12.88 13.93 31.91
N ILE A 140 12.49 15.19 31.71
CA ILE A 140 13.28 16.42 31.92
C ILE A 140 14.53 16.48 31.03
N PHE A 141 14.33 16.94 29.79
CA PHE A 141 15.24 17.62 28.86
C PHE A 141 14.29 18.35 27.88
N ARG A 142 14.33 19.67 27.62
CA ARG A 142 15.39 20.68 27.56
C ARG A 142 16.33 20.53 26.36
#